data_AF-A0A2I0JK10-F1
#
_entry.id   AF-A0A2I0JK10-F1
#
_cell.length_a   1.000
_cell.length_b   1.000
_cell.length_c   1.000
_cell.angle_alpha   90.00
_cell.angle_beta   90.00
_cell.angle_gamma   90.00
#
_symmetry.space_group_name_H-M   'P 1'
#
loop_
_entity.id
_entity.type
_entity.pdbx_description
1 polymer ?
#
loop_
_entity_poly.entity_id
_entity_poly.type
_entity_poly.pdbx_seq_one_letter_code
_entity_poly.pdbx_strand_id
1 'polypeptide(L)'
;MYEWHGKKYWGAAHGLAGIMHILMHMELKPDEVEDVKGTLRYMVKNRFPSGNYPSSEGSENDRLVHWCHGAPGVALTLVKAAEVFGSKEFLQAAMEAGEVVWNRGLLKRVGICHGISGNTYVFHSLYRLTGNAEYLYRAKAFACFLHDRALGLISEGKMHGGDRPYSMFEGIGGMAFLFMDMIDPSKARFPGYEI
;
A
#
# COMPACT_ATOMS: atom_id res chain seq x y z
N MET A 1 5.82 10.18 19.06
CA MET A 1 5.31 9.93 17.68
C MET A 1 6.27 10.61 16.72
N TYR A 2 6.68 9.93 15.65
CA TYR A 2 7.67 10.45 14.69
C TYR A 2 7.11 11.59 13.84
N GLU A 3 7.99 12.47 13.36
CA GLU A 3 7.61 13.66 12.60
C GLU A 3 8.50 13.87 11.36
N TRP A 4 7.89 14.35 10.28
CA TRP A 4 8.59 14.82 9.10
C TRP A 4 7.93 16.11 8.61
N HIS A 5 8.72 17.14 8.31
CA HIS A 5 8.23 18.48 7.92
C HIS A 5 7.14 19.03 8.87
N GLY A 6 7.33 18.86 10.18
CA GLY A 6 6.41 19.33 11.22
C GLY A 6 5.06 18.59 11.28
N LYS A 7 4.93 17.44 10.62
CA LYS A 7 3.71 16.61 10.64
C LYS A 7 4.00 15.19 11.11
N LYS A 8 3.07 14.68 11.91
CA LYS A 8 3.05 13.29 12.41
C LYS A 8 2.37 12.38 11.38
N TYR A 9 3.08 11.99 10.34
CA TYR A 9 2.52 11.18 9.25
C TYR A 9 2.27 9.73 9.65
N TRP A 10 1.26 9.12 9.03
CA TRP A 10 0.90 7.72 9.25
C TRP A 10 1.31 6.78 8.11
N GLY A 11 1.34 7.29 6.87
CA GLY A 11 1.54 6.48 5.66
C GLY A 11 2.95 5.89 5.49
N ALA A 12 3.12 5.08 4.44
CA ALA A 12 4.35 4.29 4.24
C ALA A 12 5.57 5.13 3.84
N ALA A 13 5.39 6.22 3.10
CA ALA A 13 6.52 7.00 2.57
C ALA A 13 7.25 7.84 3.64
N HIS A 14 6.50 8.42 4.59
CA HIS A 14 7.04 9.42 5.53
C HIS A 14 6.54 9.24 6.96
N GLY A 15 5.82 8.15 7.26
CA GLY A 15 5.06 8.00 8.49
C GLY A 15 5.27 6.68 9.21
N LEU A 16 4.43 6.48 10.22
CA LEU A 16 4.48 5.32 11.11
C LEU A 16 4.50 3.98 10.37
N ALA A 17 3.66 3.80 9.35
CA ALA A 17 3.63 2.55 8.57
C ALA A 17 5.00 2.21 7.96
N GLY A 18 5.71 3.20 7.41
CA GLY A 18 7.05 3.00 6.86
C GLY A 18 8.07 2.60 7.91
N ILE A 19 8.08 3.32 9.04
CA ILE A 19 9.00 3.07 10.15
C ILE A 19 8.76 1.67 10.73
N MET A 20 7.50 1.35 11.04
CA MET A 20 7.14 0.04 11.59
C MET A 20 7.49 -1.10 10.62
N HIS A 21 7.27 -0.90 9.31
CA HIS A 21 7.64 -1.89 8.31
C HIS A 21 9.13 -2.24 8.37
N ILE A 22 10.01 -1.24 8.42
CA ILE A 22 11.45 -1.47 8.50
C ILE A 22 11.86 -2.10 9.83
N LEU A 23 11.30 -1.67 10.96
CA LEU A 23 11.60 -2.26 12.26
C LEU A 23 11.27 -3.76 12.31
N MET A 24 10.20 -4.20 11.64
CA MET A 24 9.81 -5.61 11.54
C MET A 24 10.73 -6.48 10.65
N HIS A 25 11.75 -5.89 10.01
CA HIS A 25 12.82 -6.63 9.34
C HIS A 25 14.07 -6.82 10.21
N MET A 26 14.08 -6.26 11.43
CA MET A 26 15.20 -6.32 12.36
C MET A 26 14.92 -7.31 13.49
N GLU A 27 15.99 -7.77 14.16
CA GLU A 27 15.86 -8.47 15.44
C GLU A 27 15.56 -7.46 16.55
N LEU A 28 14.31 -7.47 17.02
CA LEU A 28 13.83 -6.58 18.08
C LEU A 28 13.78 -7.31 19.43
N LYS A 29 14.02 -6.57 20.51
CA LYS A 29 13.80 -7.06 21.88
C LYS A 29 12.30 -7.23 22.17
N PRO A 30 11.92 -8.04 23.17
CA PRO A 30 10.51 -8.27 23.50
C PRO A 30 9.69 -7.00 23.76
N ASP A 31 10.27 -5.99 24.42
CA ASP A 31 9.64 -4.70 24.67
C ASP A 31 9.48 -3.88 23.37
N GLU A 32 10.51 -3.85 22.52
CA GLU A 32 10.48 -3.18 21.21
C GLU A 32 9.42 -3.82 20.28
N VAL A 33 9.24 -5.14 20.34
CA VAL A 33 8.17 -5.86 19.62
C VAL A 33 6.79 -5.38 20.07
N GLU A 34 6.57 -5.23 21.38
CA GLU A 34 5.27 -4.76 21.89
C GLU A 34 5.02 -3.28 21.56
N ASP A 35 6.05 -2.44 21.50
CA ASP A 35 5.94 -1.06 21.03
C ASP A 35 5.53 -0.98 19.54
N VAL A 36 6.11 -1.83 18.69
CA VAL A 36 5.72 -1.93 17.27
C VAL A 36 4.26 -2.39 17.14
N LYS A 37 3.88 -3.47 17.85
CA LYS A 37 2.50 -3.96 17.83
C LYS A 37 1.52 -2.91 18.36
N GLY A 38 1.87 -2.24 19.46
CA GLY A 38 1.08 -1.17 20.06
C GLY A 38 0.83 -0.02 19.08
N THR A 39 1.87 0.38 18.34
CA THR A 39 1.76 1.41 17.30
C THR A 39 0.83 0.98 16.17
N LEU A 40 0.95 -0.24 15.67
CA LEU A 40 0.08 -0.76 14.61
C LEU A 40 -1.38 -0.90 15.07
N ARG A 41 -1.62 -1.41 16.29
CA ARG A 41 -2.97 -1.47 16.89
C ARG A 41 -3.58 -0.10 17.07
N TYR A 42 -2.77 0.88 17.47
CA TYR A 42 -3.20 2.27 17.54
C TYR A 42 -3.68 2.78 16.18
N MET A 43 -2.93 2.52 15.10
CA MET A 43 -3.34 2.91 13.75
C MET A 43 -4.64 2.22 13.31
N VAL A 44 -4.76 0.90 13.54
CA VAL A 44 -5.96 0.11 13.18
C VAL A 44 -7.19 0.62 13.93
N LYS A 45 -7.07 0.89 15.22
CA LYS A 45 -8.17 1.37 16.07
C LYS A 45 -8.66 2.76 15.66
N ASN A 46 -7.78 3.62 15.17
CA ASN A 46 -8.05 5.03 14.90
C ASN A 46 -8.13 5.35 13.40
N ARG A 47 -8.37 4.35 12.55
CA ARG A 47 -8.66 4.53 11.12
C ARG A 47 -10.03 5.20 10.92
N PHE A 48 -10.29 5.70 9.72
CA PHE A 48 -11.58 6.30 9.38
C PHE A 48 -12.72 5.28 9.40
N PRO A 49 -14.00 5.72 9.55
CA PRO A 49 -15.16 4.83 9.45
C PRO A 49 -15.24 4.05 8.14
N SER A 50 -14.64 4.56 7.05
CA SER A 50 -14.56 3.86 5.76
C SER A 50 -13.58 2.67 5.75
N GLY A 51 -12.77 2.52 6.80
CA GLY A 51 -11.63 1.59 6.85
C GLY A 51 -10.31 2.17 6.34
N ASN A 52 -10.32 3.34 5.69
CA ASN A 52 -9.09 3.98 5.22
C ASN A 52 -8.31 4.63 6.37
N TYR A 53 -7.04 4.97 6.15
CA TYR A 53 -6.16 5.53 7.18
C TYR A 53 -5.90 7.03 6.97
N PRO A 54 -5.85 7.84 8.05
CA PRO A 54 -5.43 9.23 8.00
C PRO A 54 -4.06 9.40 7.34
N SER A 55 -3.84 10.53 6.66
CA SER A 55 -2.51 10.85 6.15
C SER A 55 -1.52 11.17 7.27
N SER A 56 -2.01 11.82 8.32
CA SER A 56 -1.28 12.28 9.49
C SER A 56 -2.21 12.41 10.69
N GLU A 57 -1.63 12.53 11.87
CA GLU A 57 -2.36 12.76 13.12
C GLU A 57 -3.33 13.94 13.02
N GLY A 58 -4.55 13.76 13.54
CA GLY A 58 -5.62 14.77 13.52
C GLY A 58 -6.21 15.09 12.14
N SER A 59 -5.82 14.38 11.07
CA SER A 59 -6.42 14.59 9.75
C SER A 59 -7.82 13.97 9.67
N GLU A 60 -8.81 14.79 9.34
CA GLU A 60 -10.20 14.35 9.15
C GLU A 60 -10.55 14.07 7.66
N ASN A 61 -9.59 14.25 6.75
CA ASN A 61 -9.81 14.18 5.30
C ASN A 61 -9.57 12.78 4.74
N ASP A 62 -10.61 11.96 4.71
CA ASP A 62 -10.60 10.61 4.13
C ASP A 62 -10.65 10.61 2.60
N ARG A 63 -9.54 10.99 1.97
CA ARG A 63 -9.44 11.08 0.49
C ARG A 63 -8.32 10.29 -0.16
N LEU A 64 -7.20 10.10 0.54
CA LEU A 64 -5.99 9.52 -0.04
C LEU A 64 -6.00 8.00 0.12
N VAL A 65 -5.94 7.28 -0.99
CA VAL A 65 -5.85 5.81 -1.05
C VAL A 65 -4.60 5.46 -1.84
N HIS A 66 -3.45 5.86 -1.31
CA HIS A 66 -2.14 5.79 -1.95
C HIS A 66 -1.16 4.96 -1.10
N TRP A 67 -0.07 4.47 -1.71
CA TRP A 67 1.03 3.90 -0.93
C TRP A 67 1.63 4.93 0.03
N CYS A 68 1.91 6.15 -0.45
CA CYS A 68 2.49 7.19 0.39
C CYS A 68 1.58 7.61 1.57
N HIS A 69 0.26 7.63 1.36
CA HIS A 69 -0.74 8.02 2.36
C HIS A 69 -2.06 7.26 2.16
N GLY A 70 -2.49 6.54 3.20
CA GLY A 70 -3.76 5.83 3.23
C GLY A 70 -3.61 4.30 3.27
N ALA A 71 -4.72 3.61 3.00
CA ALA A 71 -4.84 2.17 3.11
C ALA A 71 -3.77 1.37 2.37
N PRO A 72 -3.34 1.69 1.14
CA PRO A 72 -2.38 0.84 0.44
C PRO A 72 -1.05 0.68 1.17
N GLY A 73 -0.45 1.77 1.64
CA GLY A 73 0.81 1.71 2.37
C GLY A 73 0.67 0.97 3.70
N VAL A 74 -0.39 1.25 4.44
CA VAL A 74 -0.67 0.61 5.73
C VAL A 74 -0.98 -0.88 5.56
N ALA A 75 -1.70 -1.27 4.50
CA ALA A 75 -2.01 -2.67 4.21
C ALA A 75 -0.73 -3.50 4.02
N LEU A 76 0.23 -3.00 3.24
CA LEU A 76 1.52 -3.67 3.06
C LEU A 76 2.28 -3.85 4.39
N THR A 77 2.24 -2.83 5.26
CA THR A 77 2.81 -2.94 6.62
C THR A 77 2.08 -3.99 7.46
N LEU A 78 0.75 -4.03 7.41
CA LEU A 78 -0.04 -4.98 8.19
C LEU A 78 0.12 -6.42 7.70
N VAL A 79 0.32 -6.64 6.39
CA VAL A 79 0.73 -7.94 5.83
C VAL A 79 2.05 -8.39 6.48
N LYS A 80 3.07 -7.53 6.46
CA LYS A 80 4.36 -7.83 7.11
C LYS A 80 4.20 -8.12 8.61
N ALA A 81 3.35 -7.37 9.30
CA ALA A 81 3.07 -7.61 10.72
C ALA A 81 2.38 -8.95 10.97
N ALA A 82 1.45 -9.35 10.10
CA ALA A 82 0.80 -10.65 10.17
C ALA A 82 1.80 -11.80 9.93
N GLU A 83 2.73 -11.64 8.98
CA GLU A 83 3.82 -12.60 8.72
C GLU A 83 4.76 -12.76 9.91
N VAL A 84 5.26 -11.65 10.45
CA VAL A 84 6.28 -11.67 11.52
C VAL A 84 5.69 -12.10 12.86
N PHE A 85 4.46 -11.68 13.17
CA PHE A 85 3.86 -11.94 14.49
C PHE A 85 2.85 -13.08 14.50
N GLY A 86 2.50 -13.68 13.35
CA GLY A 86 1.46 -14.71 13.25
C GLY A 86 0.07 -14.21 13.69
N SER A 87 -0.17 -12.90 13.62
CA SER A 87 -1.33 -12.24 14.23
C SER A 87 -2.55 -12.25 13.32
N LYS A 88 -3.62 -12.94 13.74
CA LYS A 88 -4.93 -12.90 13.07
C LYS A 88 -5.54 -11.49 13.04
N GLU A 89 -5.27 -10.68 14.06
CA GLU A 89 -5.72 -9.28 14.13
C GLU A 89 -5.14 -8.45 12.99
N PHE A 90 -3.82 -8.53 12.77
CA PHE A 90 -3.17 -7.78 11.70
C PHE A 90 -3.52 -8.31 10.32
N LEU A 91 -3.70 -9.63 10.17
CA LEU A 91 -4.20 -10.21 8.92
C LEU A 91 -5.59 -9.65 8.59
N GLN A 92 -6.53 -9.69 9.52
CA GLN A 92 -7.88 -9.16 9.32
C GLN A 92 -7.84 -7.66 8.96
N ALA A 93 -7.04 -6.86 9.68
CA ALA A 93 -6.89 -5.44 9.39
C ALA A 93 -6.26 -5.16 8.01
N ALA A 94 -5.33 -6.00 7.55
CA ALA A 94 -4.75 -5.93 6.21
C ALA A 94 -5.79 -6.25 5.13
N MET A 95 -6.62 -7.28 5.34
CA MET A 95 -7.70 -7.65 4.42
C MET A 95 -8.74 -6.53 4.30
N GLU A 96 -9.13 -5.91 5.42
CA GLU A 96 -10.05 -4.76 5.44
C GLU A 96 -9.46 -3.54 4.72
N ALA A 97 -8.17 -3.26 4.92
CA ALA A 97 -7.49 -2.23 4.13
C ALA A 97 -7.48 -2.60 2.63
N GLY A 98 -7.33 -3.88 2.28
CA GLY A 98 -7.48 -4.39 0.93
C GLY A 98 -8.87 -4.14 0.32
N GLU A 99 -9.95 -4.21 1.11
CA GLU A 99 -11.30 -3.84 0.67
C GLU A 99 -11.41 -2.36 0.33
N VAL A 100 -10.75 -1.48 1.11
CA VAL A 100 -10.68 -0.05 0.77
C VAL A 100 -9.99 0.14 -0.59
N VAL A 101 -8.88 -0.55 -0.82
CA VAL A 101 -8.14 -0.46 -2.09
C VAL A 101 -8.96 -1.04 -3.24
N TRP A 102 -9.71 -2.11 -3.04
CA TRP A 102 -10.59 -2.66 -4.07
C TRP A 102 -11.67 -1.67 -4.49
N ASN A 103 -12.34 -1.04 -3.51
CA ASN A 103 -13.46 -0.14 -3.78
C ASN A 103 -13.04 1.27 -4.24
N ARG A 104 -11.85 1.75 -3.83
CA ARG A 104 -11.43 3.16 -4.01
C ARG A 104 -10.04 3.33 -4.63
N GLY A 105 -9.31 2.24 -4.86
CA GLY A 105 -7.89 2.25 -5.26
C GLY A 105 -7.64 2.31 -6.77
N LEU A 106 -8.69 2.31 -7.61
CA LEU A 106 -8.56 2.53 -9.05
C LEU A 106 -8.40 4.03 -9.36
N LEU A 107 -7.23 4.56 -9.04
CA LEU A 107 -6.94 6.00 -9.07
C LEU A 107 -6.86 6.55 -10.49
N LYS A 108 -7.10 7.85 -10.64
CA LYS A 108 -6.83 8.58 -11.89
C LYS A 108 -5.34 8.92 -12.07
N ARG A 109 -4.43 8.00 -11.70
CA ARG A 109 -2.97 8.15 -11.78
C ARG A 109 -2.32 6.79 -12.02
N VAL A 110 -1.25 6.78 -12.82
CA VAL A 110 -0.63 5.51 -13.29
C VAL A 110 0.37 4.90 -12.29
N GLY A 111 1.19 5.73 -11.64
CA GLY A 111 2.44 5.30 -11.00
C GLY A 111 2.34 4.42 -9.73
N ILE A 112 3.51 4.20 -9.11
CA ILE A 112 3.70 3.35 -7.93
C ILE A 112 3.40 4.08 -6.61
N CYS A 113 3.81 5.34 -6.47
CA CYS A 113 3.68 6.07 -5.20
C CYS A 113 2.21 6.33 -4.80
N HIS A 114 1.39 6.67 -5.80
CA HIS A 114 0.00 7.10 -5.62
C HIS A 114 -0.81 6.89 -6.91
N GLY A 115 -0.67 5.71 -7.51
CA GLY A 115 -1.39 5.31 -8.72
C GLY A 115 -1.85 3.86 -8.65
N ILE A 116 -2.52 3.42 -9.72
CA ILE A 116 -3.05 2.06 -9.83
C ILE A 116 -1.92 1.03 -9.72
N SER A 117 -0.75 1.32 -10.30
CA SER A 117 0.36 0.36 -10.28
C SER A 117 0.79 0.02 -8.85
N GLY A 118 0.92 1.03 -7.99
CA GLY A 118 1.27 0.84 -6.58
C GLY A 118 0.17 0.15 -5.79
N ASN A 119 -1.08 0.52 -6.00
CA ASN A 119 -2.21 -0.07 -5.30
C ASN A 119 -2.39 -1.56 -5.62
N THR A 120 -1.95 -2.00 -6.80
CA THR A 120 -1.98 -3.42 -7.21
C THR A 120 -1.17 -4.32 -6.27
N TYR A 121 -0.06 -3.81 -5.72
CA TYR A 121 0.81 -4.57 -4.81
C TYR A 121 0.14 -4.96 -3.50
N VAL A 122 -0.92 -4.26 -3.09
CA VAL A 122 -1.71 -4.65 -1.91
C VAL A 122 -2.32 -6.03 -2.12
N PHE A 123 -2.84 -6.29 -3.31
CA PHE A 123 -3.43 -7.57 -3.66
C PHE A 123 -2.37 -8.65 -3.87
N HIS A 124 -1.21 -8.33 -4.46
CA HIS A 124 -0.09 -9.28 -4.48
C HIS A 124 0.30 -9.70 -3.06
N SER A 125 0.41 -8.75 -2.14
CA SER A 125 0.86 -9.01 -0.77
C SER A 125 -0.14 -9.85 0.02
N LEU A 126 -1.44 -9.55 -0.11
CA LEU A 126 -2.49 -10.37 0.47
C LEU A 126 -2.54 -11.77 -0.17
N TYR A 127 -2.33 -11.90 -1.49
CA TYR A 127 -2.24 -13.20 -2.16
C TYR A 127 -1.08 -14.02 -1.61
N ARG A 128 0.12 -13.45 -1.50
CA ARG A 128 1.31 -14.14 -1.00
C ARG A 128 1.13 -14.62 0.44
N LEU A 129 0.52 -13.79 1.29
CA LEU A 129 0.28 -14.14 2.69
C LEU A 129 -0.80 -15.21 2.86
N THR A 130 -1.88 -15.15 2.08
CA THR A 130 -3.08 -15.98 2.31
C THR A 130 -3.22 -17.17 1.37
N GLY A 131 -2.56 -17.15 0.21
CA GLY A 131 -2.80 -18.10 -0.88
C GLY A 131 -4.18 -17.94 -1.55
N ASN A 132 -5.02 -16.99 -1.15
CA ASN A 132 -6.37 -16.82 -1.68
C ASN A 132 -6.32 -16.22 -3.09
N ALA A 133 -6.75 -17.01 -4.08
CA ALA A 133 -6.78 -16.63 -5.49
C ALA A 133 -7.66 -15.40 -5.80
N GLU A 134 -8.59 -15.02 -4.93
CA GLU A 134 -9.36 -13.79 -5.08
C GLU A 134 -8.46 -12.55 -5.12
N TYR A 135 -7.43 -12.48 -4.28
CA TYR A 135 -6.49 -11.37 -4.31
C TYR A 135 -5.67 -11.35 -5.60
N LEU A 136 -5.27 -12.51 -6.11
CA LEU A 136 -4.63 -12.59 -7.42
C LEU A 136 -5.56 -12.10 -8.54
N TYR A 137 -6.84 -12.41 -8.48
CA TYR A 137 -7.83 -11.88 -9.41
C TYR A 137 -7.94 -10.35 -9.34
N ARG A 138 -7.96 -9.76 -8.14
CA ARG A 138 -7.99 -8.31 -7.96
C ARG A 138 -6.72 -7.62 -8.49
N ALA A 139 -5.55 -8.21 -8.25
CA ALA A 139 -4.29 -7.75 -8.83
C ALA A 139 -4.35 -7.75 -10.37
N LYS A 140 -4.80 -8.88 -10.94
CA LYS A 140 -5.01 -9.02 -12.38
C LYS A 140 -5.98 -7.99 -12.93
N ALA A 141 -7.10 -7.72 -12.25
CA ALA A 141 -8.08 -6.74 -12.70
C ALA A 141 -7.48 -5.32 -12.81
N PHE A 142 -6.67 -4.91 -11.83
CA PHE A 142 -5.98 -3.61 -11.85
C PHE A 142 -4.93 -3.55 -12.98
N ALA A 143 -4.13 -4.61 -13.15
CA ALA A 143 -3.15 -4.71 -14.23
C ALA A 143 -3.82 -4.71 -15.62
N CYS A 144 -4.92 -5.44 -15.80
CA CYS A 144 -5.69 -5.44 -17.05
C CYS A 144 -6.28 -4.06 -17.36
N PHE A 145 -6.81 -3.35 -16.35
CA PHE A 145 -7.27 -1.97 -16.54
C PHE A 145 -6.14 -1.05 -17.02
N LEU A 146 -4.96 -1.16 -16.41
CA LEU A 146 -3.79 -0.39 -16.85
C LEU A 146 -3.40 -0.71 -18.29
N HIS A 147 -3.30 -2.00 -18.62
CA HIS A 147 -2.93 -2.47 -19.96
C HIS A 147 -3.92 -1.99 -21.03
N ASP A 148 -5.22 -2.08 -20.76
CA ASP A 148 -6.28 -1.73 -21.72
C ASP A 148 -6.50 -0.22 -21.84
N ARG A 149 -6.40 0.53 -20.73
CA ARG A 149 -6.92 1.92 -20.66
C ARG A 149 -5.88 3.00 -20.37
N ALA A 150 -4.75 2.68 -19.72
CA ALA A 150 -3.90 3.72 -19.14
C ALA A 150 -3.37 4.73 -20.17
N LEU A 151 -2.77 4.25 -21.27
CA LEU A 151 -2.16 5.13 -22.28
C LEU A 151 -3.19 6.04 -22.95
N GLY A 152 -4.37 5.51 -23.29
CA GLY A 152 -5.46 6.31 -23.83
C GLY A 152 -5.93 7.37 -22.83
N LEU A 153 -6.21 7.00 -21.59
CA LEU A 153 -6.65 7.93 -20.55
C LEU A 153 -5.59 9.01 -20.21
N ILE A 154 -4.31 8.67 -20.30
CA ILE A 154 -3.21 9.65 -20.13
C ILE A 154 -3.20 10.65 -21.28
N SER A 155 -3.29 10.18 -22.53
CA SER A 155 -3.33 11.06 -23.71
C SER A 155 -4.54 12.00 -23.72
N GLU A 156 -5.68 11.55 -23.18
CA GLU A 156 -6.90 12.35 -23.03
C GLU A 156 -6.89 13.29 -21.80
N GLY A 157 -5.85 13.26 -20.97
CA GLY A 157 -5.77 14.04 -19.73
C GLY A 157 -6.73 13.59 -18.62
N LYS A 158 -7.35 12.41 -18.75
CA LYS A 158 -8.28 11.84 -17.75
C LYS A 158 -7.56 11.05 -16.65
N MET A 159 -6.32 10.64 -16.91
CA MET A 159 -5.42 9.99 -15.96
C MET A 159 -4.08 10.74 -15.94
N HIS A 160 -3.55 10.99 -14.75
CA HIS A 160 -2.24 11.64 -14.61
C HIS A 160 -1.11 10.63 -14.87
N GLY A 161 -0.26 10.92 -15.86
CA GLY A 161 0.90 10.10 -16.24
C GLY A 161 2.13 10.24 -15.34
N GLY A 162 2.09 11.13 -14.34
CA GLY A 162 3.20 11.47 -13.45
C GLY A 162 3.96 12.72 -13.90
N ASP A 163 4.46 13.52 -12.95
CA ASP A 163 5.22 14.75 -13.27
C ASP A 163 6.51 14.43 -14.02
N ARG A 164 7.09 13.25 -13.74
CA ARG A 164 8.16 12.62 -14.51
C ARG A 164 7.59 11.35 -15.16
N PRO A 165 7.03 11.45 -16.38
CA PRO A 165 6.19 10.40 -16.97
C PRO A 165 6.86 9.03 -17.16
N TYR A 166 8.19 8.99 -17.20
CA TYR A 166 8.97 7.76 -17.36
C TYR A 166 9.65 7.27 -16.07
N SER A 167 9.43 7.97 -14.95
CA SER A 167 10.04 7.61 -13.68
C SER A 167 9.43 6.35 -13.06
N MET A 168 10.17 5.75 -12.14
CA MET A 168 9.76 4.56 -11.41
C MET A 168 8.55 4.81 -10.50
N PHE A 169 8.57 5.88 -9.69
CA PHE A 169 7.56 6.09 -8.66
C PHE A 169 6.31 6.84 -9.11
N GLU A 170 6.39 7.66 -10.17
CA GLU A 170 5.24 8.48 -10.63
C GLU A 170 4.73 8.03 -12.00
N GLY A 171 5.62 7.54 -12.85
CA GLY A 171 5.39 7.34 -14.28
C GLY A 171 5.10 5.91 -14.70
N ILE A 172 5.16 5.69 -16.02
CA ILE A 172 4.96 4.39 -16.66
C ILE A 172 6.12 3.42 -16.40
N GLY A 173 7.27 3.88 -15.90
CA GLY A 173 8.36 3.00 -15.46
C GLY A 173 7.89 2.06 -14.35
N GLY A 174 7.12 2.58 -13.39
CA GLY A 174 6.49 1.77 -12.35
C GLY A 174 5.37 0.85 -12.84
N MET A 175 4.63 1.26 -13.88
CA MET A 175 3.64 0.41 -14.53
C MET A 175 4.31 -0.79 -15.23
N ALA A 176 5.41 -0.55 -15.95
CA ALA A 176 6.19 -1.61 -16.57
C ALA A 176 6.75 -2.58 -15.53
N PHE A 177 7.27 -2.06 -14.41
CA PHE A 177 7.74 -2.88 -13.31
C PHE A 177 6.64 -3.79 -12.74
N LEU A 178 5.43 -3.24 -12.50
CA LEU A 178 4.29 -4.06 -12.09
C LEU A 178 3.99 -5.17 -13.10
N PHE A 179 3.97 -4.87 -14.41
CA PHE A 179 3.70 -5.90 -15.42
C PHE A 179 4.72 -7.02 -15.44
N MET A 180 5.99 -6.74 -15.15
CA MET A 180 7.01 -7.77 -14.98
C MET A 180 6.74 -8.63 -13.74
N ASP A 181 6.34 -8.01 -12.63
CA ASP A 181 5.97 -8.73 -11.40
C ASP A 181 4.69 -9.56 -11.53
N MET A 182 3.81 -9.24 -12.48
CA MET A 182 2.63 -10.07 -12.79
C MET A 182 2.98 -11.44 -13.39
N ILE A 183 4.22 -11.66 -13.88
CA ILE A 183 4.66 -12.94 -14.46
C ILE A 183 4.80 -14.02 -13.38
N ASP A 184 5.31 -13.65 -12.21
CA ASP A 184 5.39 -14.53 -11.04
C ASP A 184 4.77 -13.83 -9.81
N PRO A 185 3.43 -13.83 -9.69
CA PRO A 185 2.72 -13.11 -8.64
C PRO A 185 3.08 -13.53 -7.21
N SER A 186 3.66 -14.73 -7.05
CA SER A 186 4.12 -15.24 -5.75
C SER A 186 5.42 -14.57 -5.27
N LYS A 187 6.19 -14.00 -6.21
CA LYS A 187 7.45 -13.31 -5.95
C LYS A 187 7.37 -11.79 -6.11
N ALA A 188 6.29 -11.26 -6.68
CA ALA A 188 6.05 -9.83 -6.76
C ALA A 188 6.30 -9.14 -5.41
N ARG A 189 6.97 -7.98 -5.40
CA ARG A 189 7.28 -7.19 -4.19
C ARG A 189 7.20 -5.71 -4.52
N PHE A 190 6.55 -4.91 -3.68
CA PHE A 190 6.50 -3.47 -3.90
C PHE A 190 7.93 -2.91 -3.94
N PRO A 191 8.32 -2.22 -5.01
CA PRO A 191 9.71 -1.80 -5.22
C PRO A 191 10.16 -0.78 -4.18
N GLY A 192 11.23 -1.11 -3.45
CA GLY A 192 11.80 -0.24 -2.42
C GLY A 192 11.01 -0.20 -1.11
N TYR A 193 10.03 -1.09 -0.92
CA TYR A 193 9.29 -1.21 0.34
C TYR A 193 9.29 -2.63 0.88
N GLU A 194 8.86 -3.61 0.09
CA GLU A 194 8.85 -5.01 0.51
C GLU A 194 10.18 -5.69 0.12
N ILE A 195 10.79 -6.37 1.09
CA ILE A 195 12.12 -7.00 1.01
C ILE A 195 12.01 -8.48 1.38
#